data_AF-A0A8C7N6T4-F1
#
_entry.id   AF-A0A8C7N6T4-F1
#
_cell.length_a   1.000
_cell.length_b   1.000
_cell.length_c   1.000
_cell.angle_alpha   90.00
_cell.angle_beta   90.00
_cell.angle_gamma   90.00
#
_symmetry.space_group_name_H-M   'P 1'
#
loop_
_entity.id
_entity.type
_entity.pdbx_description
1 polymer ?
#
loop_
_entity_poly.entity_id
_entity_poly.type
_entity_poly.pdbx_seq_one_letter_code
_entity_poly.pdbx_strand_id
1 'polypeptide(L)'
;MFAGLPELGISNGEDLKETLTNCTEPLKAIDQFQTENGILLPTLQSALPFLDLHGTPRLEFHQSVFDELRDKLMERVATIAEGKDEERYGKLEELLEKSFPLVKMPSIQPVVMQVLKHLPKVPEKKLKLVMADKELYKVCAVEVKRQIWQDNQALFGDEVSPLLKQYIVEKEAALFSSDLSILHNFFSPSPKARRQGEVVLKLTQMIGKNVKLYDMVLQFLRTLFLRTRNVHYCTLRAELLMSLHDLDISEICSVDPCHKFTWCLDACIREKFVDAKRARELQGFLDGVKKGQEQVLGDLSMILCDPFACNTLVLSTVRNLQELLSQDALPRDSPDLMLLLRMLSLGQGAWDMIDSQVFKEPRLVLSTGMGCHTGDGVRMEHVTLVDFEQECLTTVTSRNKYCCYPGSQHVFHLTAVETHNEMAFGDIFLHLLTGHLTLLSDEFGTEEFCSAVFDGFLLASFSSKENVHRHTLRLLLHLHHKVLPSYVETLLKTLEPPKQSSEQVKELYTQLTEKLEAQKKSPAQPDEAPSLDLGLHPVTVPTTASTPTTPL
;
A
#
# COMPACT_ATOMS: atom_id res chain seq x y z
N MET A 1 -10.68 40.21 22.60
CA MET A 1 -11.17 38.94 22.00
C MET A 1 -11.26 39.00 20.46
N PHE A 2 -10.81 40.06 19.80
CA PHE A 2 -10.72 40.13 18.33
C PHE A 2 -9.42 40.86 17.96
N ALA A 3 -8.33 40.10 17.84
CA ALA A 3 -7.05 40.66 17.41
C ALA A 3 -7.17 41.11 15.93
N GLY A 4 -6.60 42.28 15.59
CA GLY A 4 -6.54 42.79 14.22
C GLY A 4 -7.63 43.79 13.81
N LEU A 5 -8.72 43.95 14.56
CA LEU A 5 -9.73 45.00 14.27
C LEU A 5 -9.16 46.43 14.32
N PRO A 6 -8.30 46.80 15.28
CA PRO A 6 -7.67 48.13 15.30
C PRO A 6 -6.77 48.40 14.09
N GLU A 7 -6.15 47.36 13.53
CA GLU A 7 -5.30 47.48 12.32
C GLU A 7 -6.13 47.83 11.08
N LEU A 8 -7.43 47.54 11.11
CA LEU A 8 -8.40 47.91 10.07
C LEU A 8 -9.17 49.19 10.41
N GLY A 9 -8.87 49.84 11.54
CA GLY A 9 -9.60 51.02 12.01
C GLY A 9 -11.03 50.71 12.46
N ILE A 10 -11.32 49.46 12.84
CA ILE A 10 -12.65 49.04 13.31
C ILE A 10 -12.68 49.04 14.84
N SER A 11 -13.65 49.74 15.41
CA SER A 11 -13.90 49.80 16.85
C SER A 11 -14.21 48.42 17.42
N ASN A 12 -13.59 48.08 18.55
CA ASN A 12 -13.74 46.82 19.26
C ASN A 12 -14.47 47.01 20.60
N GLY A 13 -14.67 45.92 21.35
CA GLY A 13 -15.39 45.95 22.63
C GLY A 13 -14.74 46.78 23.74
N GLU A 14 -13.41 46.96 23.71
CA GLU A 14 -12.71 47.86 24.63
C GLU A 14 -13.00 49.33 24.28
N ASP A 15 -13.09 49.68 22.99
CA ASP A 15 -13.44 51.05 22.56
C ASP A 15 -14.87 51.41 23.00
N LEU A 16 -15.80 50.45 22.90
CA LEU A 16 -17.15 50.61 23.44
C LEU A 16 -17.13 50.75 24.96
N LYS A 17 -16.34 49.94 25.66
CA LYS A 17 -16.22 49.99 27.12
C LYS A 17 -15.62 51.32 27.59
N GLU A 18 -14.60 51.82 26.92
CA GLU A 18 -14.00 53.12 27.18
C GLU A 18 -15.01 54.25 26.94
N THR A 19 -15.73 54.20 25.82
CA THR A 19 -16.79 55.15 25.49
C THR A 19 -17.86 55.17 26.58
N LEU A 20 -18.30 54.00 27.05
CA LEU A 20 -19.31 53.89 28.11
C LEU A 20 -18.81 54.32 29.48
N THR A 21 -17.52 54.12 29.77
CA THR A 21 -16.89 54.51 31.05
C THR A 21 -16.73 56.03 31.15
N ASN A 22 -16.49 56.70 30.02
CA ASN A 22 -16.20 58.13 29.96
C ASN A 22 -17.41 59.00 29.58
N CYS A 23 -18.56 58.42 29.25
CA CYS A 23 -19.74 59.17 28.83
C CYS A 23 -20.62 59.63 30.01
N THR A 24 -21.27 60.79 29.86
CA THR A 24 -22.28 61.28 30.79
C THR A 24 -23.69 60.77 30.47
N GLU A 25 -23.94 60.33 29.24
CA GLU A 25 -25.24 59.81 28.76
C GLU A 25 -25.07 58.44 28.06
N PRO A 26 -25.09 57.32 28.82
CA PRO A 26 -24.79 55.98 28.29
C PRO A 26 -25.73 55.52 27.16
N LEU A 27 -27.02 55.84 27.26
CA LEU A 27 -28.01 55.42 26.25
C LEU A 27 -27.77 56.11 24.90
N LYS A 28 -27.40 57.40 24.91
CA LYS A 28 -27.05 58.13 23.68
C LYS A 28 -25.73 57.63 23.09
N ALA A 29 -24.75 57.33 23.94
CA ALA A 29 -23.49 56.76 23.51
C ALA A 29 -23.67 55.39 22.82
N ILE A 30 -24.55 54.54 23.35
CA ILE A 30 -24.91 53.25 22.71
C ILE A 30 -25.58 53.47 21.36
N ASP A 31 -26.57 54.36 21.28
CA ASP A 31 -27.30 54.65 20.04
C ASP A 31 -26.37 55.21 18.94
N GLN A 32 -25.47 56.10 19.33
CA GLN A 32 -24.44 56.64 18.43
C GLN A 32 -23.48 55.53 17.97
N PHE A 33 -22.98 54.71 18.89
CA PHE A 33 -22.08 53.60 18.55
C PHE A 33 -22.75 52.59 17.60
N GLN A 34 -24.02 52.26 17.83
CA GLN A 34 -24.80 51.38 16.96
C GLN A 34 -25.06 52.00 15.57
N THR A 35 -25.27 53.31 15.51
CA THR A 35 -25.47 54.03 14.24
C THR A 35 -24.17 54.08 13.43
N GLU A 36 -23.04 54.30 14.08
CA GLU A 36 -21.72 54.38 13.44
C GLU A 36 -21.19 53.01 12.98
N ASN A 37 -21.42 51.94 13.76
CA ASN A 37 -20.85 50.61 13.53
C ASN A 37 -21.87 49.58 13.01
N GLY A 38 -23.13 49.99 12.81
CA GLY A 38 -24.21 49.14 12.29
C GLY A 38 -24.17 48.98 10.76
N ILE A 39 -25.09 48.16 10.24
CA ILE A 39 -25.26 48.01 8.79
C ILE A 39 -25.90 49.29 8.22
N LEU A 40 -25.11 50.05 7.45
CA LEU A 40 -25.51 51.34 6.86
C LEU A 40 -26.41 51.17 5.62
N LEU A 41 -27.58 50.54 5.81
CA LEU A 41 -28.63 50.42 4.79
C LEU A 41 -29.85 51.24 5.23
N PRO A 42 -30.22 52.32 4.50
CA PRO A 42 -31.35 53.18 4.88
C PRO A 42 -32.68 52.42 5.04
N THR A 43 -32.92 51.41 4.22
CA THR A 43 -34.12 50.56 4.28
C THR A 43 -34.14 49.65 5.51
N LEU A 44 -32.97 49.29 6.05
CA LEU A 44 -32.86 48.41 7.20
C LEU A 44 -33.23 49.13 8.51
N GLN A 45 -32.91 50.42 8.63
CA GLN A 45 -33.27 51.22 9.82
C GLN A 45 -34.78 51.22 10.09
N SER A 46 -35.60 51.26 9.03
CA SER A 46 -37.06 51.16 9.15
C SER A 46 -37.56 49.72 9.38
N ALA A 47 -36.76 48.70 9.01
CA ALA A 47 -37.13 47.29 9.11
C ALA A 47 -36.79 46.66 10.49
N LEU A 48 -35.72 47.12 11.15
CA LEU A 48 -35.29 46.60 12.46
C LEU A 48 -36.39 46.60 13.53
N PRO A 49 -37.23 47.65 13.68
CA PRO A 49 -38.32 47.63 14.66
C PRO A 49 -39.35 46.53 14.41
N PHE A 50 -39.56 46.14 13.14
CA PHE A 50 -40.45 45.02 12.84
C PHE A 50 -39.84 43.70 13.31
N LEU A 51 -38.52 43.51 13.19
CA LEU A 51 -37.85 42.32 13.75
C LEU A 51 -37.95 42.30 15.28
N ASP A 52 -37.80 43.45 15.93
CA ASP A 52 -37.98 43.58 17.38
C ASP A 52 -39.42 43.18 17.80
N LEU A 53 -40.45 43.57 17.03
CA LEU A 53 -41.85 43.18 17.27
C LEU A 53 -42.12 41.68 17.07
N HIS A 54 -41.35 41.01 16.22
CA HIS A 54 -41.43 39.56 16.02
C HIS A 54 -40.58 38.78 17.04
N GLY A 55 -39.94 39.48 17.99
CA GLY A 55 -39.13 38.87 19.04
C GLY A 55 -37.77 38.35 18.56
N THR A 56 -37.31 38.76 17.36
CA THR A 56 -35.99 38.39 16.86
C THR A 56 -34.93 39.33 17.45
N PRO A 57 -33.96 38.82 18.24
CA PRO A 57 -32.88 39.64 18.77
C PRO A 57 -32.04 40.22 17.63
N ARG A 58 -31.70 41.52 17.71
CA ARG A 58 -30.83 42.17 16.71
C ARG A 58 -29.48 41.48 16.53
N LEU A 59 -28.95 40.88 17.60
CA LEU A 59 -27.73 40.07 17.55
C LEU A 59 -27.86 38.89 16.58
N GLU A 60 -28.95 38.13 16.67
CA GLU A 60 -29.20 36.97 15.79
C GLU A 60 -29.33 37.42 14.33
N PHE A 61 -30.03 38.52 14.08
CA PHE A 61 -30.12 39.11 12.75
C PHE A 61 -28.73 39.48 12.19
N HIS A 62 -27.92 40.22 12.94
CA HIS A 62 -26.60 40.63 12.49
C HIS A 62 -25.64 39.45 12.30
N GLN A 63 -25.72 38.43 13.17
CA GLN A 63 -24.97 37.17 13.00
C GLN A 63 -25.37 36.44 11.73
N SER A 64 -26.68 36.32 11.48
CA SER A 64 -27.21 35.70 10.26
C SER A 64 -26.75 36.43 8.99
N VAL A 65 -26.82 37.77 8.96
CA VAL A 65 -26.31 38.56 7.83
C VAL A 65 -24.80 38.38 7.67
N PHE A 66 -24.06 38.35 8.76
CA PHE A 66 -22.61 38.17 8.72
C PHE A 66 -22.22 36.81 8.14
N ASP A 67 -22.88 35.73 8.58
CA ASP A 67 -22.66 34.37 8.07
C ASP A 67 -22.99 34.28 6.58
N GLU A 68 -24.12 34.85 6.14
CA GLU A 68 -24.50 34.91 4.72
C GLU A 68 -23.48 35.69 3.87
N LEU A 69 -22.95 36.81 4.39
CA LEU A 69 -21.92 37.59 3.70
C LEU A 69 -20.60 36.84 3.62
N ARG A 70 -20.21 36.13 4.69
CA ARG A 70 -19.02 35.27 4.71
C ARG A 70 -19.15 34.19 3.64
N ASP A 71 -20.29 33.51 3.58
CA ASP A 71 -20.51 32.40 2.66
C ASP A 71 -20.52 32.88 1.20
N LYS A 72 -21.18 34.00 0.91
CA LYS A 72 -21.11 34.67 -0.41
C LYS A 72 -19.70 35.12 -0.78
N LEU A 73 -18.92 35.61 0.19
CA LEU A 73 -17.54 36.00 -0.06
C LEU A 73 -16.67 34.77 -0.39
N MET A 74 -16.84 33.66 0.32
CA MET A 74 -16.13 32.41 0.02
C MET A 74 -16.48 31.85 -1.37
N GLU A 75 -17.75 31.90 -1.76
CA GLU A 75 -18.21 31.51 -3.10
C GLU A 75 -17.59 32.41 -4.18
N ARG A 76 -17.56 33.72 -3.94
CA ARG A 76 -16.94 34.67 -4.86
C ARG A 76 -15.44 34.48 -4.99
N VAL A 77 -14.75 34.15 -3.89
CA VAL A 77 -13.32 33.79 -3.91
C VAL A 77 -13.08 32.56 -4.78
N ALA A 78 -13.90 31.51 -4.64
CA ALA A 78 -13.80 30.32 -5.49
C ALA A 78 -14.03 30.67 -6.97
N THR A 79 -15.05 31.48 -7.25
CA THR A 79 -15.36 31.94 -8.61
C THR A 79 -14.22 32.73 -9.24
N ILE A 80 -13.57 33.62 -8.48
CA ILE A 80 -12.41 34.39 -8.95
C ILE A 80 -11.22 33.47 -9.23
N ALA A 81 -10.98 32.48 -8.36
CA ALA A 81 -9.88 31.53 -8.50
C ALA A 81 -10.00 30.66 -9.77
N GLU A 82 -11.21 30.24 -10.11
CA GLU A 82 -11.51 29.43 -11.31
C GLU A 82 -11.60 30.27 -12.60
N GLY A 83 -11.94 31.55 -12.49
CA GLY A 83 -12.07 32.47 -13.62
C GLY A 83 -10.76 32.67 -14.38
N LYS A 84 -10.83 33.01 -15.68
CA LYS A 84 -9.63 33.17 -16.56
C LYS A 84 -9.04 34.59 -16.57
N ASP A 85 -9.37 35.40 -15.57
CA ASP A 85 -8.88 36.78 -15.47
C ASP A 85 -7.38 36.79 -15.10
N GLU A 86 -6.56 37.50 -15.86
CA GLU A 86 -5.11 37.63 -15.62
C GLU A 86 -4.83 38.28 -14.26
N GLU A 87 -5.70 39.18 -13.79
CA GLU A 87 -5.55 39.87 -12.49
C GLU A 87 -6.18 39.10 -11.32
N ARG A 88 -6.72 37.89 -11.53
CA ARG A 88 -7.44 37.14 -10.48
C ARG A 88 -6.60 36.95 -9.22
N TYR A 89 -5.31 36.64 -9.37
CA TYR A 89 -4.42 36.41 -8.24
C TYR A 89 -4.04 37.72 -7.53
N GLY A 90 -3.91 38.84 -8.27
CA GLY A 90 -3.74 40.15 -7.66
C GLY A 90 -4.92 40.54 -6.77
N LYS A 91 -6.15 40.30 -7.24
CA LYS A 91 -7.38 40.53 -6.44
C LYS A 91 -7.42 39.65 -5.18
N LEU A 92 -6.99 38.40 -5.28
CA LEU A 92 -6.91 37.49 -4.13
C LEU A 92 -5.80 37.90 -3.15
N GLU A 93 -4.66 38.38 -3.63
CA GLU A 93 -3.58 38.90 -2.78
C GLU A 93 -4.03 40.16 -2.03
N GLU A 94 -4.70 41.11 -2.70
CA GLU A 94 -5.27 42.29 -2.06
C GLU A 94 -6.30 41.93 -0.98
N LEU A 95 -7.17 40.96 -1.27
CA LEU A 95 -8.13 40.45 -0.29
C LEU A 95 -7.42 39.78 0.89
N LEU A 96 -6.33 39.05 0.63
CA LEU A 96 -5.52 38.43 1.68
C LEU A 96 -4.85 39.49 2.56
N GLU A 97 -4.29 40.57 2.00
CA GLU A 97 -3.70 41.66 2.81
C GLU A 97 -4.73 42.26 3.78
N LYS A 98 -5.97 42.47 3.32
CA LYS A 98 -7.04 43.05 4.16
C LYS A 98 -7.60 42.08 5.21
N SER A 99 -7.67 40.79 4.88
CA SER A 99 -8.32 39.79 5.73
C SER A 99 -7.37 39.05 6.68
N PHE A 100 -6.08 38.96 6.36
CA PHE A 100 -5.10 38.22 7.16
C PHE A 100 -4.90 38.75 8.60
N PRO A 101 -4.98 40.07 8.89
CA PRO A 101 -4.98 40.55 10.28
C PRO A 101 -6.06 39.90 11.15
N LEU A 102 -7.17 39.48 10.53
CA LEU A 102 -8.31 38.84 11.19
C LEU A 102 -8.26 37.30 11.15
N VAL A 103 -7.13 36.68 10.77
CA VAL A 103 -7.02 35.21 10.61
C VAL A 103 -7.31 34.42 11.88
N LYS A 104 -7.14 35.04 13.06
CA LYS A 104 -7.47 34.45 14.37
C LYS A 104 -8.94 34.60 14.76
N MET A 105 -9.73 35.35 14.00
CA MET A 105 -11.15 35.54 14.25
C MET A 105 -11.94 34.39 13.60
N PRO A 106 -12.64 33.54 14.37
CA PRO A 106 -13.31 32.34 13.85
C PRO A 106 -14.30 32.63 12.71
N SER A 107 -14.98 33.78 12.74
CA SER A 107 -15.98 34.13 11.75
C SER A 107 -15.39 34.55 10.39
N ILE A 108 -14.13 35.01 10.33
CA ILE A 108 -13.45 35.43 9.08
C ILE A 108 -12.36 34.45 8.65
N GLN A 109 -11.82 33.65 9.58
CA GLN A 109 -10.81 32.64 9.30
C GLN A 109 -11.15 31.76 8.07
N PRO A 110 -12.39 31.26 7.86
CA PRO A 110 -12.74 30.49 6.68
C PRO A 110 -12.44 31.21 5.36
N VAL A 111 -12.69 32.53 5.30
CA VAL A 111 -12.40 33.36 4.12
C VAL A 111 -10.89 33.43 3.89
N VAL A 112 -10.11 33.69 4.93
CA VAL A 112 -8.63 33.75 4.84
C VAL A 112 -8.07 32.41 4.35
N MET A 113 -8.56 31.30 4.91
CA MET A 113 -8.14 29.95 4.52
C MET A 113 -8.50 29.64 3.07
N GLN A 114 -9.69 30.05 2.64
CA GLN A 114 -10.14 29.86 1.25
C GLN A 114 -9.27 30.67 0.27
N VAL A 115 -8.89 31.90 0.60
CA VAL A 115 -8.00 32.71 -0.23
C VAL A 115 -6.60 32.09 -0.29
N LEU A 116 -6.03 31.70 0.86
CA LEU A 116 -4.72 31.05 0.92
C LEU A 116 -4.65 29.78 0.06
N LYS A 117 -5.71 28.96 0.07
CA LYS A 117 -5.80 27.73 -0.72
C LYS A 117 -5.62 27.95 -2.22
N HIS A 118 -6.18 29.04 -2.75
CA HIS A 118 -6.22 29.30 -4.19
C HIS A 118 -5.03 30.11 -4.71
N LEU A 119 -4.21 30.66 -3.81
CA LEU A 119 -3.02 31.40 -4.20
C LEU A 119 -1.88 30.45 -4.61
N PRO A 120 -1.35 30.58 -5.85
CA PRO A 120 -0.27 29.72 -6.34
C PRO A 120 1.04 29.95 -5.56
N LYS A 121 1.24 31.17 -5.06
CA LYS A 121 2.38 31.56 -4.24
C LYS A 121 1.93 32.49 -3.13
N VAL A 122 1.82 31.97 -1.92
CA VAL A 122 1.51 32.76 -0.73
C VAL A 122 2.76 33.55 -0.30
N PRO A 123 2.62 34.82 0.13
CA PRO A 123 3.74 35.58 0.68
C PRO A 123 4.43 34.87 1.84
N GLU A 124 5.76 34.74 1.78
CA GLU A 124 6.56 33.99 2.76
C GLU A 124 6.37 34.46 4.21
N LYS A 125 6.17 35.77 4.41
CA LYS A 125 5.86 36.36 5.72
C LYS A 125 4.59 35.74 6.33
N LYS A 126 3.55 35.54 5.53
CA LYS A 126 2.27 34.96 5.98
C LYS A 126 2.41 33.47 6.24
N LEU A 127 3.16 32.75 5.41
CA LEU A 127 3.47 31.34 5.64
C LEU A 127 4.22 31.11 6.95
N LYS A 128 5.18 31.98 7.30
CA LYS A 128 5.89 31.91 8.59
C LYS A 128 4.96 32.11 9.78
N LEU A 129 4.00 33.04 9.68
CA LEU A 129 3.00 33.27 10.72
C LEU A 129 2.05 32.08 10.88
N VAL A 130 1.61 31.47 9.77
CA VAL A 130 0.80 30.24 9.79
C VAL A 130 1.58 29.08 10.41
N MET A 131 2.84 28.89 10.02
CA MET A 131 3.70 27.80 10.53
C MET A 131 3.99 27.95 12.03
N ALA A 132 4.08 29.17 12.55
CA ALA A 132 4.32 29.43 13.97
C ALA A 132 3.10 29.14 14.86
N ASP A 133 1.89 29.12 14.28
CA ASP A 133 0.63 28.94 15.01
C ASP A 133 0.02 27.56 14.70
N LYS A 134 0.05 26.65 15.68
CA LYS A 134 -0.38 25.25 15.51
C LYS A 134 -1.85 25.12 15.11
N GLU A 135 -2.72 25.99 15.62
CA GLU A 135 -4.15 25.94 15.30
C GLU A 135 -4.39 26.40 13.86
N LEU A 136 -3.73 27.47 13.43
CA LEU A 136 -3.80 27.93 12.04
C LEU A 136 -3.24 26.89 11.06
N TYR A 137 -2.05 26.33 11.37
CA TYR A 137 -1.45 25.30 10.55
C TYR A 137 -2.36 24.06 10.41
N LYS A 138 -3.03 23.64 11.49
CA LYS A 138 -3.93 22.47 11.45
C LYS A 138 -5.09 22.67 10.47
N VAL A 139 -5.73 23.84 10.49
CA VAL A 139 -6.90 24.18 9.67
C VAL A 139 -6.53 24.48 8.20
N CYS A 140 -5.27 24.81 7.91
CA CYS A 140 -4.82 25.09 6.56
C CYS A 140 -5.04 23.93 5.59
N ALA A 141 -5.48 24.27 4.38
CA ALA A 141 -5.60 23.33 3.28
C ALA A 141 -4.22 22.77 2.87
N VAL A 142 -4.21 21.57 2.30
CA VAL A 142 -2.98 20.87 1.90
C VAL A 142 -2.19 21.67 0.86
N GLU A 143 -2.86 22.43 0.00
CA GLU A 143 -2.25 23.32 -1.00
C GLU A 143 -1.33 24.36 -0.35
N VAL A 144 -1.73 24.91 0.79
CA VAL A 144 -0.94 25.88 1.56
C VAL A 144 0.20 25.16 2.26
N LYS A 145 -0.08 24.01 2.87
CA LYS A 145 0.94 23.20 3.56
C LYS A 145 2.05 22.75 2.61
N ARG A 146 1.73 22.38 1.36
CA ARG A 146 2.72 22.06 0.31
C ARG A 146 3.72 23.19 0.09
N GLN A 147 3.26 24.44 0.10
CA GLN A 147 4.13 25.61 -0.05
C GLN A 147 5.07 25.81 1.15
N ILE A 148 4.69 25.32 2.34
CA ILE A 148 5.55 25.32 3.54
C ILE A 148 6.53 24.14 3.48
N TRP A 149 6.02 22.94 3.17
CA TRP A 149 6.78 21.70 3.15
C TRP A 149 7.93 21.68 2.15
N GLN A 150 7.76 22.31 0.99
CA GLN A 150 8.78 22.32 -0.07
C GLN A 150 10.10 22.96 0.36
N ASP A 151 10.07 23.82 1.38
CA ASP A 151 11.23 24.52 1.92
C ASP A 151 11.55 24.08 3.38
N ASN A 152 10.79 23.11 3.93
CA ASN A 152 10.95 22.64 5.31
C ASN A 152 10.86 21.10 5.39
N GLN A 153 11.98 20.44 5.13
CA GLN A 153 12.08 18.98 5.09
C GLN A 153 11.75 18.28 6.41
N ALA A 154 12.15 18.86 7.54
CA ALA A 154 11.88 18.27 8.84
C ALA A 154 10.37 18.21 9.11
N LEU A 155 9.68 19.34 8.90
CA LEU A 155 8.22 19.40 9.10
C LEU A 155 7.48 18.44 8.16
N PHE A 156 7.88 18.35 6.89
CA PHE A 156 7.26 17.40 5.96
C PHE A 156 7.54 15.94 6.36
N GLY A 157 8.76 15.65 6.83
CA GLY A 157 9.13 14.34 7.36
C GLY A 157 8.28 13.93 8.56
N ASP A 158 7.96 14.87 9.46
CA ASP A 158 7.10 14.62 10.62
C ASP A 158 5.66 14.26 10.24
N GLU A 159 5.13 14.84 9.15
CA GLU A 159 3.79 14.53 8.63
C GLU A 159 3.75 13.20 7.84
N VAL A 160 4.82 12.90 7.09
CA VAL A 160 4.90 11.70 6.24
C VAL A 160 5.30 10.45 7.02
N SER A 161 6.19 10.56 8.02
CA SER A 161 6.72 9.40 8.75
C SER A 161 5.65 8.52 9.41
N PRO A 162 4.59 9.07 10.05
CA PRO A 162 3.49 8.26 10.58
C PRO A 162 2.77 7.45 9.50
N LEU A 163 2.54 8.04 8.32
CA LEU A 163 1.91 7.37 7.19
C LEU A 163 2.79 6.22 6.67
N LEU A 164 4.10 6.44 6.55
CA LEU A 164 5.03 5.39 6.11
C LEU A 164 5.05 4.21 7.10
N LYS A 165 5.05 4.48 8.41
CA LYS A 165 4.96 3.43 9.43
C LYS A 165 3.64 2.68 9.37
N GLN A 166 2.52 3.41 9.24
CA GLN A 166 1.19 2.83 9.10
C GLN A 166 1.13 1.88 7.90
N TYR A 167 1.67 2.29 6.74
CA TYR A 167 1.68 1.46 5.54
C TYR A 167 2.40 0.12 5.73
N ILE A 168 3.55 0.13 6.41
CA ILE A 168 4.29 -1.11 6.68
C ILE A 168 3.48 -2.04 7.59
N VAL A 169 2.91 -1.51 8.67
CA VAL A 169 2.08 -2.29 9.61
C VAL A 169 0.87 -2.90 8.89
N GLU A 170 0.20 -2.15 8.00
CA GLU A 170 -0.92 -2.65 7.22
C GLU A 170 -0.51 -3.77 6.24
N LYS A 171 0.64 -3.64 5.57
CA LYS A 171 1.13 -4.65 4.62
C LYS A 171 1.61 -5.92 5.33
N GLU A 172 2.27 -5.79 6.48
CA GLU A 172 2.64 -6.94 7.31
C GLU A 172 1.39 -7.63 7.86
N ALA A 173 0.40 -6.89 8.35
CA ALA A 173 -0.87 -7.48 8.80
C ALA A 173 -1.58 -8.24 7.68
N ALA A 174 -1.57 -7.72 6.44
CA ALA A 174 -2.13 -8.43 5.28
C ALA A 174 -1.36 -9.72 4.97
N LEU A 175 -0.03 -9.70 5.04
CA LEU A 175 0.84 -10.86 4.81
C LEU A 175 0.64 -11.95 5.88
N PHE A 176 0.40 -11.55 7.12
CA PHE A 176 0.21 -12.45 8.27
C PHE A 176 -1.27 -12.77 8.57
N SER A 177 -2.20 -12.36 7.72
CA SER A 177 -3.63 -12.66 7.90
C SER A 177 -3.90 -14.17 7.98
N SER A 178 -4.95 -14.55 8.71
CA SER A 178 -5.23 -15.96 9.05
C SER A 178 -5.63 -16.82 7.85
N ASP A 179 -5.89 -16.23 6.69
CA ASP A 179 -6.27 -16.94 5.48
C ASP A 179 -5.01 -17.28 4.66
N LEU A 180 -4.63 -18.56 4.61
CA LEU A 180 -3.59 -19.07 3.70
C LEU A 180 -4.16 -19.44 2.30
N SER A 181 -5.43 -19.13 2.03
CA SER A 181 -6.07 -19.44 0.75
C SER A 181 -5.43 -18.72 -0.42
N ILE A 182 -4.98 -19.49 -1.41
CA ILE A 182 -4.38 -18.95 -2.64
C ILE A 182 -5.32 -18.05 -3.44
N LEU A 183 -6.62 -18.22 -3.29
CA LEU A 183 -7.62 -17.36 -3.92
C LEU A 183 -7.67 -15.96 -3.29
N HIS A 184 -7.31 -15.83 -2.01
CA HIS A 184 -7.32 -14.59 -1.24
C HIS A 184 -5.96 -14.28 -0.57
N ASN A 185 -4.86 -14.65 -1.25
CA ASN A 185 -3.51 -14.41 -0.74
C ASN A 185 -3.08 -12.93 -0.83
N PHE A 186 -1.98 -12.60 -0.14
CA PHE A 186 -1.32 -11.29 -0.20
C PHE A 186 -1.09 -10.76 -1.64
N PHE A 187 -0.83 -11.65 -2.61
CA PHE A 187 -0.60 -11.31 -4.02
C PHE A 187 -1.88 -11.20 -4.88
N SER A 188 -3.05 -11.46 -4.31
CA SER A 188 -4.34 -11.43 -5.01
C SER A 188 -4.82 -10.02 -5.41
N PRO A 189 -4.57 -8.93 -4.65
CA PRO A 189 -5.10 -7.63 -5.01
C PRO A 189 -4.50 -7.10 -6.31
N SER A 190 -5.38 -6.65 -7.21
CA SER A 190 -4.95 -5.99 -8.45
C SER A 190 -4.18 -4.70 -8.15
N PRO A 191 -3.26 -4.28 -9.02
CA PRO A 191 -2.49 -3.05 -8.79
C PRO A 191 -3.37 -1.82 -8.54
N LYS A 192 -4.49 -1.69 -9.26
CA LYS A 192 -5.45 -0.58 -9.07
C LYS A 192 -6.09 -0.62 -7.68
N ALA A 193 -6.43 -1.80 -7.17
CA ALA A 193 -7.01 -1.96 -5.84
C ALA A 193 -6.00 -1.59 -4.74
N ARG A 194 -4.72 -1.98 -4.89
CA ARG A 194 -3.68 -1.65 -3.90
C ARG A 194 -3.48 -0.14 -3.72
N ARG A 195 -3.57 0.61 -4.82
CA ARG A 195 -3.44 2.08 -4.82
C ARG A 195 -4.62 2.82 -4.18
N GLN A 196 -5.73 2.14 -3.88
CA GLN A 196 -6.85 2.74 -3.13
C GLN A 196 -6.63 2.74 -1.62
N GLY A 197 -5.47 2.24 -1.14
CA GLY A 197 -5.11 2.28 0.27
C GLY A 197 -5.04 3.72 0.80
N GLU A 198 -5.51 3.93 2.03
CA GLU A 198 -5.61 5.25 2.65
C GLU A 198 -4.27 6.00 2.66
N VAL A 199 -3.19 5.30 2.99
CA VAL A 199 -1.85 5.90 3.02
C VAL A 199 -1.41 6.38 1.62
N VAL A 200 -1.60 5.57 0.58
CA VAL A 200 -1.21 5.94 -0.79
C VAL A 200 -1.99 7.17 -1.23
N LEU A 201 -3.31 7.17 -1.05
CA LEU A 201 -4.16 8.32 -1.41
C LEU A 201 -3.77 9.59 -0.65
N LYS A 202 -3.49 9.49 0.66
CA LYS A 202 -3.02 10.62 1.48
C LYS A 202 -1.67 11.14 1.01
N LEU A 203 -0.70 10.29 0.73
CA LEU A 203 0.62 10.71 0.23
C LEU A 203 0.51 11.38 -1.15
N THR A 204 -0.27 10.80 -2.06
CA THR A 204 -0.57 11.38 -3.37
C THR A 204 -1.21 12.76 -3.21
N GLN A 205 -2.16 12.91 -2.28
CA GLN A 205 -2.75 14.21 -1.96
C GLN A 205 -1.72 15.16 -1.34
N MET A 206 -0.86 14.72 -0.43
CA MET A 206 0.15 15.61 0.17
C MET A 206 1.14 16.14 -0.87
N ILE A 207 1.56 15.31 -1.82
CA ILE A 207 2.52 15.69 -2.87
C ILE A 207 1.87 16.58 -3.93
N GLY A 208 0.67 16.21 -4.41
CA GLY A 208 0.00 16.89 -5.51
C GLY A 208 0.88 16.97 -6.75
N LYS A 209 1.09 18.17 -7.28
CA LYS A 209 1.92 18.45 -8.48
C LYS A 209 3.36 18.87 -8.16
N ASN A 210 3.76 18.85 -6.89
CA ASN A 210 5.06 19.39 -6.47
C ASN A 210 6.16 18.34 -6.58
N VAL A 211 7.04 18.50 -7.57
CA VAL A 211 8.16 17.57 -7.85
C VAL A 211 9.14 17.48 -6.66
N LYS A 212 9.42 18.59 -5.97
CA LYS A 212 10.34 18.55 -4.81
C LYS A 212 9.81 17.67 -3.68
N LEU A 213 8.51 17.77 -3.37
CA LEU A 213 7.89 16.94 -2.35
C LEU A 213 7.89 15.46 -2.75
N TYR A 214 7.67 15.17 -4.03
CA TYR A 214 7.80 13.81 -4.56
C TYR A 214 9.21 13.25 -4.35
N ASP A 215 10.24 14.01 -4.75
CA ASP A 215 11.65 13.63 -4.59
C ASP A 215 12.02 13.40 -3.12
N MET A 216 11.49 14.23 -2.21
CA MET A 216 11.68 14.07 -0.76
C MET A 216 11.08 12.76 -0.25
N VAL A 217 9.86 12.41 -0.69
CA VAL A 217 9.26 11.11 -0.34
C VAL A 217 10.11 9.97 -0.89
N LEU A 218 10.56 10.04 -2.15
CA LEU A 218 11.46 9.03 -2.72
C LEU A 218 12.76 8.89 -1.92
N GLN A 219 13.34 10.00 -1.45
CA GLN A 219 14.52 9.97 -0.58
C GLN A 219 14.23 9.31 0.77
N PHE A 220 13.07 9.57 1.37
CA PHE A 220 12.63 8.89 2.59
C PHE A 220 12.46 7.39 2.37
N LEU A 221 11.81 6.98 1.27
CA LEU A 221 11.64 5.56 0.93
C LEU A 221 12.99 4.85 0.74
N ARG A 222 13.95 5.46 0.02
CA ARG A 222 15.31 4.91 -0.13
C ARG A 222 16.01 4.78 1.22
N THR A 223 15.95 5.83 2.05
CA THR A 223 16.58 5.83 3.38
C THR A 223 16.00 4.75 4.28
N LEU A 224 14.68 4.60 4.29
CA LEU A 224 14.00 3.59 5.10
C LEU A 224 14.26 2.18 4.58
N PHE A 225 14.23 1.98 3.25
CA PHE A 225 14.59 0.72 2.63
C PHE A 225 16.02 0.29 3.02
N LEU A 226 16.99 1.20 2.96
CA LEU A 226 18.36 0.91 3.38
C LEU A 226 18.45 0.55 4.87
N ARG A 227 17.80 1.34 5.74
CA ARG A 227 17.88 1.17 7.20
C ARG A 227 17.16 -0.07 7.71
N THR A 228 16.02 -0.42 7.14
CA THR A 228 15.16 -1.49 7.68
C THR A 228 15.18 -2.75 6.85
N ARG A 229 15.71 -2.72 5.61
CA ARG A 229 15.61 -3.81 4.62
C ARG A 229 14.17 -4.25 4.31
N ASN A 230 13.19 -3.40 4.59
CA ASN A 230 11.79 -3.73 4.34
C ASN A 230 11.41 -3.39 2.89
N VAL A 231 11.18 -4.43 2.09
CA VAL A 231 10.87 -4.30 0.66
C VAL A 231 9.47 -3.70 0.38
N HIS A 232 8.59 -3.56 1.39
CA HIS A 232 7.32 -2.88 1.18
C HIS A 232 7.49 -1.39 0.86
N TYR A 233 8.63 -0.77 1.19
CA TYR A 233 8.95 0.57 0.70
C TYR A 233 9.17 0.61 -0.82
N CYS A 234 9.63 -0.49 -1.41
CA CYS A 234 9.72 -0.68 -2.87
C CYS A 234 8.32 -0.74 -3.50
N THR A 235 7.41 -1.49 -2.88
CA THR A 235 5.98 -1.51 -3.27
C THR A 235 5.39 -0.10 -3.20
N LEU A 236 5.62 0.64 -2.11
CA LEU A 236 5.09 1.98 -1.95
C LEU A 236 5.63 2.95 -3.01
N ARG A 237 6.91 2.83 -3.39
CA ARG A 237 7.49 3.61 -4.50
C ARG A 237 6.72 3.40 -5.79
N ALA A 238 6.46 2.14 -6.16
CA ALA A 238 5.71 1.79 -7.37
C ALA A 238 4.23 2.25 -7.29
N GLU A 239 3.57 1.98 -6.17
CA GLU A 239 2.16 2.35 -5.94
C GLU A 239 1.95 3.87 -5.98
N LEU A 240 2.85 4.65 -5.38
CA LEU A 240 2.80 6.10 -5.37
C LEU A 240 2.95 6.69 -6.78
N LEU A 241 3.94 6.22 -7.54
CA LEU A 241 4.16 6.67 -8.92
C LEU A 241 2.96 6.37 -9.81
N MET A 242 2.40 5.16 -9.68
CA MET A 242 1.22 4.78 -10.44
C MET A 242 -0.07 5.46 -9.95
N SER A 243 -0.15 5.85 -8.68
CA SER A 243 -1.27 6.65 -8.15
C SER A 243 -1.27 8.07 -8.72
N LEU A 244 -0.09 8.68 -8.86
CA LEU A 244 0.06 9.99 -9.53
C LEU A 244 -0.25 9.89 -11.03
N HIS A 245 0.12 8.79 -11.68
CA HIS A 245 -0.25 8.51 -13.06
C HIS A 245 -1.77 8.36 -13.23
N ASP A 246 -2.45 7.63 -12.34
CA ASP A 246 -3.91 7.47 -12.38
C ASP A 246 -4.67 8.81 -12.21
N LEU A 247 -4.02 9.85 -11.67
CA LEU A 247 -4.53 11.22 -11.54
C LEU A 247 -4.07 12.17 -12.66
N ASP A 248 -3.41 11.66 -13.71
CA ASP A 248 -2.90 12.43 -14.84
C ASP A 248 -1.92 13.56 -14.46
N ILE A 249 -1.12 13.37 -13.40
CA ILE A 249 -0.13 14.35 -12.94
C ILE A 249 1.15 14.25 -13.79
N SER A 250 1.10 14.90 -14.96
CA SER A 250 2.19 14.91 -15.94
C SER A 250 3.47 15.57 -15.45
N GLU A 251 3.37 16.54 -14.53
CA GLU A 251 4.50 17.30 -13.97
C GLU A 251 5.49 16.40 -13.23
N ILE A 252 5.02 15.28 -12.67
CA ILE A 252 5.85 14.28 -11.99
C ILE A 252 6.13 13.09 -12.92
N CYS A 253 5.10 12.55 -13.59
CA CYS A 253 5.27 11.34 -14.40
C CYS A 253 6.21 11.54 -15.60
N SER A 254 6.30 12.76 -16.15
CA SER A 254 7.19 13.04 -17.28
C SER A 254 8.68 13.16 -16.89
N VAL A 255 8.97 13.45 -15.62
CA VAL A 255 10.33 13.61 -15.11
C VAL A 255 10.86 12.36 -14.41
N ASP A 256 9.97 11.51 -13.87
CA ASP A 256 10.39 10.25 -13.24
C ASP A 256 10.90 9.25 -14.30
N PRO A 257 12.17 8.83 -14.24
CA PRO A 257 12.78 7.95 -15.24
C PRO A 257 12.24 6.51 -15.19
N CYS A 258 11.64 6.10 -14.07
CA CYS A 258 11.04 4.78 -13.89
C CYS A 258 9.60 4.71 -14.37
N HIS A 259 8.92 5.83 -14.68
CA HIS A 259 7.48 5.88 -15.00
C HIS A 259 7.05 4.84 -16.04
N LYS A 260 7.68 4.85 -17.22
CA LYS A 260 7.31 3.95 -18.32
C LYS A 260 7.58 2.48 -17.99
N PHE A 261 8.69 2.22 -17.29
CA PHE A 261 9.05 0.87 -16.85
C PHE A 261 8.04 0.34 -15.84
N THR A 262 7.74 1.12 -14.80
CA THR A 262 6.75 0.76 -13.77
C THR A 262 5.38 0.55 -14.38
N TRP A 263 4.96 1.39 -15.35
CA TRP A 263 3.68 1.22 -16.03
C TRP A 263 3.60 -0.07 -16.86
N CYS A 264 4.65 -0.41 -17.59
CA CYS A 264 4.73 -1.68 -18.33
C CYS A 264 4.74 -2.89 -17.38
N LEU A 265 5.47 -2.80 -16.27
CA LEU A 265 5.52 -3.84 -15.24
C LEU A 265 4.17 -3.98 -14.51
N ASP A 266 3.46 -2.89 -14.22
CA ASP A 266 2.12 -2.88 -13.60
C ASP A 266 1.12 -3.67 -14.46
N ALA A 267 1.24 -3.56 -15.80
CA ALA A 267 0.47 -4.36 -16.73
C ALA A 267 0.82 -5.86 -16.64
N CYS A 268 2.10 -6.21 -16.50
CA CYS A 268 2.52 -7.60 -16.29
C CYS A 268 1.96 -8.16 -14.98
N ILE A 269 2.03 -7.39 -13.89
CA ILE A 269 1.52 -7.79 -12.57
C ILE A 269 0.02 -8.04 -12.62
N ARG A 270 -0.73 -7.18 -13.32
CA ARG A 270 -2.18 -7.35 -13.51
C ARG A 270 -2.52 -8.64 -14.25
N GLU A 271 -1.80 -8.95 -15.33
CA GLU A 271 -2.02 -10.19 -16.10
C GLU A 271 -1.36 -11.43 -15.46
N LYS A 272 -0.58 -11.25 -14.37
CA LYS A 272 0.23 -12.28 -13.69
C LYS A 272 1.20 -13.01 -14.64
N PHE A 273 1.60 -12.35 -15.72
CA PHE A 273 2.51 -12.91 -16.71
C PHE A 273 3.22 -11.80 -17.53
N VAL A 274 4.47 -12.06 -17.89
CA VAL A 274 5.28 -11.24 -18.81
C VAL A 274 5.33 -11.89 -20.19
N ASP A 275 4.57 -11.34 -21.14
CA ASP A 275 4.60 -11.79 -22.54
C ASP A 275 5.83 -11.26 -23.32
N ALA A 276 6.14 -11.88 -24.46
CA ALA A 276 7.29 -11.55 -25.30
C ALA A 276 7.29 -10.10 -25.84
N LYS A 277 6.12 -9.43 -25.91
CA LYS A 277 6.08 -8.02 -26.31
C LYS A 277 6.51 -7.14 -25.13
N ARG A 278 5.92 -7.37 -23.95
CA ARG A 278 6.25 -6.63 -22.72
C ARG A 278 7.68 -6.91 -22.26
N ALA A 279 8.17 -8.14 -22.40
CA ALA A 279 9.56 -8.52 -22.17
C ALA A 279 10.50 -7.62 -22.97
N ARG A 280 10.28 -7.48 -24.29
CA ARG A 280 11.10 -6.60 -25.14
C ARG A 280 11.00 -5.12 -24.76
N GLU A 281 9.83 -4.64 -24.35
CA GLU A 281 9.67 -3.26 -23.85
C GLU A 281 10.46 -3.03 -22.54
N LEU A 282 10.31 -3.95 -21.57
CA LEU A 282 11.04 -3.93 -20.29
C LEU A 282 12.55 -4.00 -20.50
N GLN A 283 13.01 -4.87 -21.40
CA GLN A 283 14.40 -4.96 -21.80
C GLN A 283 14.89 -3.64 -22.40
N GLY A 284 14.12 -3.03 -23.31
CA GLY A 284 14.46 -1.75 -23.93
C GLY A 284 14.63 -0.62 -22.92
N PHE A 285 13.86 -0.63 -21.82
CA PHE A 285 14.02 0.35 -20.73
C PHE A 285 15.30 0.10 -19.92
N LEU A 286 15.64 -1.15 -19.61
CA LEU A 286 16.87 -1.50 -18.88
C LEU A 286 18.12 -1.20 -19.72
N ASP A 287 18.11 -1.58 -20.99
CA ASP A 287 19.22 -1.33 -21.92
C ASP A 287 19.33 0.16 -22.30
N GLY A 288 18.25 0.92 -22.12
CA GLY A 288 18.18 2.36 -22.39
C GLY A 288 18.82 3.24 -21.31
N VAL A 289 19.29 2.67 -20.19
CA VAL A 289 19.95 3.44 -19.11
C VAL A 289 21.29 3.98 -19.62
N LYS A 290 21.40 5.31 -19.70
CA LYS A 290 22.58 5.99 -20.25
C LYS A 290 23.74 6.00 -19.26
N LYS A 291 24.97 5.92 -19.78
CA LYS A 291 26.20 6.20 -19.01
C LYS A 291 26.11 7.59 -18.38
N GLY A 292 26.30 7.67 -17.07
CA GLY A 292 26.14 8.90 -16.29
C GLY A 292 24.76 9.10 -15.65
N GLN A 293 23.76 8.27 -15.98
CA GLN A 293 22.46 8.20 -15.29
C GLN A 293 22.26 6.85 -14.59
N GLU A 294 23.37 6.24 -14.15
CA GLU A 294 23.37 4.87 -13.64
C GLU A 294 22.55 4.74 -12.34
N GLN A 295 22.34 5.83 -11.60
CA GLN A 295 21.42 5.87 -10.45
C GLN A 295 19.99 5.41 -10.79
N VAL A 296 19.55 5.62 -12.04
CA VAL A 296 18.25 5.13 -12.52
C VAL A 296 18.17 3.60 -12.42
N LEU A 297 19.28 2.89 -12.63
CA LEU A 297 19.31 1.43 -12.47
C LEU A 297 19.00 1.02 -11.03
N GLY A 298 19.46 1.79 -10.03
CA GLY A 298 19.12 1.54 -8.63
C GLY A 298 17.62 1.73 -8.36
N ASP A 299 17.02 2.76 -8.95
CA ASP A 299 15.59 2.99 -8.83
C ASP A 299 14.74 1.92 -9.54
N LEU A 300 15.15 1.49 -10.74
CA LEU A 300 14.52 0.37 -11.45
C LEU A 300 14.66 -0.93 -10.67
N SER A 301 15.82 -1.17 -10.07
CA SER A 301 16.07 -2.31 -9.19
C SER A 301 15.18 -2.25 -7.96
N MET A 302 14.95 -1.07 -7.38
CA MET A 302 14.00 -0.89 -6.29
C MET A 302 12.57 -1.25 -6.75
N ILE A 303 12.14 -0.82 -7.93
CA ILE A 303 10.82 -1.23 -8.48
C ILE A 303 10.75 -2.74 -8.69
N LEU A 304 11.83 -3.39 -9.15
CA LEU A 304 11.91 -4.83 -9.33
C LEU A 304 11.95 -5.62 -8.01
N CYS A 305 12.42 -5.00 -6.93
CA CYS A 305 12.42 -5.53 -5.57
C CYS A 305 11.01 -5.50 -4.93
N ASP A 306 9.99 -4.94 -5.61
CA ASP A 306 8.60 -5.04 -5.18
C ASP A 306 8.14 -6.52 -5.15
N PRO A 307 7.64 -7.04 -4.02
CA PRO A 307 7.11 -8.40 -3.92
C PRO A 307 6.17 -8.81 -5.03
N PHE A 308 5.28 -7.92 -5.50
CA PHE A 308 4.34 -8.25 -6.57
C PHE A 308 5.03 -8.37 -7.94
N ALA A 309 6.07 -7.56 -8.19
CA ALA A 309 6.92 -7.68 -9.36
C ALA A 309 7.71 -9.00 -9.32
N CYS A 310 8.41 -9.28 -8.21
CA CYS A 310 9.15 -10.54 -8.02
C CYS A 310 8.25 -11.76 -8.27
N ASN A 311 7.09 -11.83 -7.61
CA ASN A 311 6.15 -12.93 -7.79
C ASN A 311 5.73 -13.11 -9.26
N THR A 312 5.43 -12.02 -9.97
CA THR A 312 5.05 -12.07 -11.39
C THR A 312 6.18 -12.57 -12.28
N LEU A 313 7.41 -12.13 -12.01
CA LEU A 313 8.60 -12.55 -12.75
C LEU A 313 8.91 -14.02 -12.50
N VAL A 314 8.84 -14.49 -11.25
CA VAL A 314 9.02 -15.91 -10.91
C VAL A 314 7.97 -16.79 -11.59
N LEU A 315 6.69 -16.43 -11.51
CA LEU A 315 5.62 -17.19 -12.18
C LEU A 315 5.83 -17.25 -13.70
N SER A 316 6.26 -16.15 -14.30
CA SER A 316 6.57 -16.11 -15.75
C SER A 316 7.79 -16.97 -16.08
N THR A 317 8.80 -17.00 -15.21
CA THR A 317 10.03 -17.78 -15.36
C THR A 317 9.73 -19.28 -15.31
N VAL A 318 8.96 -19.73 -14.31
CA VAL A 318 8.53 -21.12 -14.17
C VAL A 318 7.74 -21.58 -15.40
N ARG A 319 6.84 -20.74 -15.90
CA ARG A 319 6.05 -21.07 -17.09
C ARG A 319 6.92 -21.19 -18.35
N ASN A 320 7.87 -20.28 -18.53
CA ASN A 320 8.84 -20.36 -19.63
C ASN A 320 9.68 -21.64 -19.54
N LEU A 321 10.14 -22.02 -18.36
CA LEU A 321 10.85 -23.29 -18.17
C LEU A 321 9.99 -24.50 -18.56
N GLN A 322 8.74 -24.54 -18.11
CA GLN A 322 7.81 -25.63 -18.44
C GLN A 322 7.58 -25.75 -19.94
N GLU A 323 7.44 -24.62 -20.63
CA GLU A 323 7.33 -24.57 -22.09
C GLU A 323 8.62 -25.07 -22.77
N LEU A 324 9.80 -24.66 -22.31
CA LEU A 324 11.08 -25.12 -22.86
C LEU A 324 11.32 -26.62 -22.63
N LEU A 325 10.99 -27.12 -21.44
CA LEU A 325 11.04 -28.56 -21.12
C LEU A 325 10.09 -29.36 -22.01
N SER A 326 8.90 -28.82 -22.32
CA SER A 326 7.95 -29.48 -23.23
C SER A 326 8.43 -29.52 -24.68
N GLN A 327 9.38 -28.66 -25.04
CA GLN A 327 9.94 -28.51 -26.38
C GLN A 327 11.36 -29.10 -26.50
N ASP A 328 11.88 -29.76 -25.45
CA ASP A 328 13.28 -30.21 -25.34
C ASP A 328 14.31 -29.11 -25.69
N ALA A 329 13.96 -27.86 -25.41
CA ALA A 329 14.79 -26.69 -25.69
C ALA A 329 15.63 -26.30 -24.46
N LEU A 330 16.85 -25.79 -24.70
CA LEU A 330 17.74 -25.40 -23.61
C LEU A 330 17.33 -24.04 -23.01
N PRO A 331 17.28 -23.91 -21.66
CA PRO A 331 16.96 -22.65 -20.98
C PRO A 331 17.75 -21.43 -21.45
N ARG A 332 19.06 -21.60 -21.66
CA ARG A 332 19.98 -20.52 -22.07
C ARG A 332 19.70 -19.93 -23.45
N ASP A 333 18.98 -20.67 -24.30
CA ASP A 333 18.67 -20.24 -25.67
C ASP A 333 17.40 -19.38 -25.73
N SER A 334 16.64 -19.30 -24.63
CA SER A 334 15.46 -18.44 -24.52
C SER A 334 15.86 -17.02 -24.05
N PRO A 335 15.76 -16.00 -24.93
CA PRO A 335 16.06 -14.62 -24.54
C PRO A 335 15.08 -14.09 -23.50
N ASP A 336 13.82 -14.52 -23.55
CA ASP A 336 12.78 -14.12 -22.61
C ASP A 336 13.09 -14.67 -21.21
N LEU A 337 13.53 -15.92 -21.11
CA LEU A 337 13.95 -16.50 -19.83
C LEU A 337 15.18 -15.77 -19.26
N MET A 338 16.19 -15.51 -20.08
CA MET A 338 17.39 -14.77 -19.66
C MET A 338 17.05 -13.36 -19.15
N LEU A 339 16.09 -12.68 -19.78
CA LEU A 339 15.62 -11.38 -19.31
C LEU A 339 14.91 -11.47 -17.96
N LEU A 340 14.02 -12.44 -17.77
CA LEU A 340 13.31 -12.62 -16.51
C LEU A 340 14.28 -12.85 -15.35
N LEU A 341 15.29 -13.70 -15.56
CA LEU A 341 16.36 -13.95 -14.59
C LEU A 341 17.19 -12.69 -14.30
N ARG A 342 17.49 -11.89 -15.35
CA ARG A 342 18.18 -10.60 -15.20
C ARG A 342 17.36 -9.62 -14.33
N MET A 343 16.07 -9.50 -14.59
CA MET A 343 15.17 -8.63 -13.82
C MET A 343 15.07 -9.07 -12.35
N LEU A 344 14.98 -10.38 -12.09
CA LEU A 344 14.97 -10.92 -10.74
C LEU A 344 16.29 -10.66 -10.01
N SER A 345 17.42 -10.87 -10.69
CA SER A 345 18.75 -10.59 -10.15
C SER A 345 18.94 -9.11 -9.80
N LEU A 346 18.45 -8.19 -10.65
CA LEU A 346 18.44 -6.76 -10.36
C LEU A 346 17.60 -6.41 -9.13
N GLY A 347 16.39 -6.97 -9.02
CA GLY A 347 15.53 -6.77 -7.85
C GLY A 347 16.17 -7.27 -6.55
N GLN A 348 16.82 -8.43 -6.59
CA GLN A 348 17.54 -9.02 -5.47
C GLN A 348 18.76 -8.17 -5.05
N GLY A 349 19.49 -7.64 -6.04
CA GLY A 349 20.65 -6.78 -5.82
C GLY A 349 20.31 -5.32 -5.49
N ALA A 350 19.03 -4.95 -5.41
CA ALA A 350 18.60 -3.55 -5.26
C ALA A 350 19.16 -2.89 -4.00
N TRP A 351 19.14 -3.59 -2.86
CA TRP A 351 19.65 -3.04 -1.59
C TRP A 351 21.16 -2.76 -1.68
N ASP A 352 21.95 -3.76 -2.09
CA ASP A 352 23.42 -3.64 -2.20
C ASP A 352 23.81 -2.58 -3.24
N MET A 353 23.09 -2.50 -4.35
CA MET A 353 23.32 -1.51 -5.40
C MET A 353 23.11 -0.08 -4.89
N ILE A 354 22.04 0.15 -4.13
CA ILE A 354 21.72 1.47 -3.57
C ILE A 354 22.66 1.82 -2.41
N ASP A 355 23.01 0.87 -1.54
CA ASP A 355 23.91 1.10 -0.41
C ASP A 355 25.34 1.41 -0.88
N SER A 356 25.88 0.58 -1.78
CA SER A 356 27.23 0.74 -2.31
C SER A 356 27.39 1.90 -3.29
N GLN A 357 26.28 2.43 -3.83
CA GLN A 357 26.27 3.39 -4.94
C GLN A 357 26.99 2.88 -6.20
N VAL A 358 27.11 1.55 -6.36
CA VAL A 358 27.69 0.90 -7.53
C VAL A 358 26.56 0.36 -8.40
N PHE A 359 26.15 1.16 -9.37
CA PHE A 359 25.02 0.86 -10.27
C PHE A 359 25.45 0.00 -11.45
N LYS A 360 25.77 -1.26 -11.16
CA LYS A 360 26.13 -2.26 -12.17
C LYS A 360 25.24 -3.47 -12.06
N GLU A 361 24.97 -4.08 -13.20
CA GLU A 361 24.19 -5.32 -13.22
C GLU A 361 24.97 -6.45 -12.54
N PRO A 362 24.31 -7.23 -11.67
CA PRO A 362 24.89 -8.45 -11.15
C PRO A 362 25.20 -9.42 -12.29
N ARG A 363 26.31 -10.17 -12.16
CA ARG A 363 26.65 -11.20 -13.14
C ARG A 363 25.75 -12.41 -12.92
N LEU A 364 24.89 -12.72 -13.88
CA LEU A 364 24.19 -14.00 -13.94
C LEU A 364 25.20 -15.09 -14.32
N VAL A 365 25.52 -15.97 -13.38
CA VAL A 365 26.28 -17.20 -13.66
C VAL A 365 25.28 -18.35 -13.65
N LEU A 366 24.77 -18.73 -14.82
CA LEU A 366 24.05 -19.99 -14.96
C LEU A 366 25.08 -21.12 -14.85
N SER A 367 25.07 -21.84 -13.73
CA SER A 367 25.98 -22.96 -13.48
C SER A 367 25.85 -24.02 -14.58
N THR A 368 26.85 -24.09 -15.45
CA THR A 368 27.07 -25.21 -16.36
C THR A 368 27.43 -26.46 -15.55
N GLY A 369 26.50 -27.41 -15.42
CA GLY A 369 26.88 -28.80 -15.13
C GLY A 369 25.93 -29.64 -14.28
N MET A 370 24.85 -30.17 -14.87
CA MET A 370 24.45 -31.56 -14.59
C MET A 370 25.38 -32.47 -15.42
N GLY A 371 26.65 -32.51 -15.04
CA GLY A 371 27.63 -33.48 -15.54
C GLY A 371 27.74 -34.60 -14.51
N CYS A 372 27.48 -35.83 -14.94
CA CYS A 372 27.63 -37.03 -14.12
C CYS A 372 28.95 -37.01 -13.33
N HIS A 373 28.85 -37.25 -12.02
CA HIS A 373 29.99 -37.37 -11.14
C HIS A 373 30.99 -38.41 -11.64
N THR A 374 32.23 -37.97 -11.88
CA THR A 374 33.43 -38.73 -11.54
C THR A 374 34.33 -37.81 -10.73
N GLY A 375 34.78 -38.30 -9.58
CA GLY A 375 35.30 -37.50 -8.48
C GLY A 375 36.45 -36.57 -8.84
N ASP A 376 36.36 -35.34 -8.35
CA ASP A 376 37.30 -34.80 -7.37
C ASP A 376 36.76 -33.45 -6.89
N GLY A 377 37.09 -33.10 -5.64
CA GLY A 377 36.53 -31.96 -4.93
C GLY A 377 36.68 -30.64 -5.67
N VAL A 378 35.54 -30.06 -6.07
CA VAL A 378 35.41 -28.65 -6.44
C VAL A 378 34.30 -28.07 -5.59
N ARG A 379 34.63 -27.07 -4.76
CA ARG A 379 33.67 -26.23 -4.05
C ARG A 379 32.72 -25.60 -5.08
N MET A 380 31.44 -25.94 -5.00
CA MET A 380 30.36 -25.15 -5.62
C MET A 380 30.24 -23.86 -4.80
N GLU A 381 30.29 -22.71 -5.47
CA GLU A 381 29.94 -21.43 -4.87
C GLU A 381 28.86 -20.80 -5.76
N HIS A 382 27.74 -20.45 -5.13
CA HIS A 382 26.63 -19.59 -5.60
C HIS A 382 25.45 -20.25 -6.32
N VAL A 383 24.40 -20.54 -5.55
CA VAL A 383 23.00 -20.68 -5.98
C VAL A 383 22.26 -19.37 -5.66
N THR A 384 21.53 -18.78 -6.61
CA THR A 384 20.78 -17.54 -6.35
C THR A 384 19.37 -17.83 -5.80
N LEU A 385 18.78 -16.88 -5.07
CA LEU A 385 17.40 -17.00 -4.56
C LEU A 385 16.40 -17.25 -5.68
N VAL A 386 16.67 -16.70 -6.87
CA VAL A 386 15.87 -16.87 -8.07
C VAL A 386 15.84 -18.33 -8.51
N ASP A 387 17.00 -18.99 -8.51
CA ASP A 387 17.10 -20.42 -8.83
C ASP A 387 16.28 -21.24 -7.82
N PHE A 388 16.34 -20.88 -6.53
CA PHE A 388 15.59 -21.54 -5.47
C PHE A 388 14.05 -21.32 -5.56
N GLU A 389 13.62 -20.07 -5.73
CA GLU A 389 12.21 -19.70 -5.93
C GLU A 389 11.61 -20.42 -7.13
N GLN A 390 12.36 -20.40 -8.24
CA GLN A 390 12.00 -21.04 -9.49
C GLN A 390 11.93 -22.57 -9.35
N GLU A 391 12.89 -23.20 -8.70
CA GLU A 391 12.95 -24.65 -8.55
C GLU A 391 11.90 -25.18 -7.54
N CYS A 392 11.68 -24.47 -6.43
CA CYS A 392 10.57 -24.77 -5.51
C CYS A 392 9.20 -24.58 -6.17
N LEU A 393 8.94 -23.47 -6.87
CA LEU A 393 7.66 -23.28 -7.55
C LEU A 393 7.48 -24.24 -8.73
N THR A 394 8.54 -24.58 -9.47
CA THR A 394 8.45 -25.58 -10.55
C THR A 394 8.12 -26.95 -9.98
N THR A 395 8.75 -27.35 -8.88
CA THR A 395 8.45 -28.61 -8.18
C THR A 395 7.02 -28.64 -7.67
N VAL A 396 6.51 -27.52 -7.14
CA VAL A 396 5.17 -27.44 -6.55
C VAL A 396 4.05 -27.31 -7.59
N THR A 397 4.29 -26.66 -8.73
CA THR A 397 3.29 -26.45 -9.79
C THR A 397 3.20 -27.61 -10.79
N SER A 398 4.26 -28.43 -10.91
CA SER A 398 4.30 -29.56 -11.84
C SER A 398 3.56 -30.77 -11.26
N ARG A 399 2.23 -30.77 -11.35
CA ARG A 399 1.33 -31.83 -10.85
C ARG A 399 1.50 -33.21 -11.52
N ASN A 400 2.49 -33.40 -12.39
CA ASN A 400 2.69 -34.64 -13.13
C ASN A 400 4.16 -34.81 -13.55
N LYS A 401 4.77 -35.92 -13.11
CA LYS A 401 6.01 -36.60 -13.58
C LYS A 401 7.33 -36.46 -12.79
N TYR A 402 7.52 -35.52 -11.86
CA TYR A 402 8.85 -35.38 -11.21
C TYR A 402 8.92 -35.69 -9.70
N CYS A 403 7.82 -36.03 -9.03
CA CYS A 403 7.88 -36.52 -7.64
C CYS A 403 8.49 -37.93 -7.49
N CYS A 404 8.73 -38.67 -8.57
CA CYS A 404 9.18 -40.07 -8.52
C CYS A 404 10.65 -40.31 -8.93
N TYR A 405 11.50 -39.26 -9.03
CA TYR A 405 12.93 -39.44 -9.25
C TYR A 405 13.72 -39.23 -7.94
N PRO A 406 14.70 -40.08 -7.60
CA PRO A 406 15.54 -39.92 -6.40
C PRO A 406 16.39 -38.63 -6.39
N GLY A 407 16.34 -37.81 -7.44
CA GLY A 407 16.95 -36.49 -7.50
C GLY A 407 16.21 -35.39 -6.74
N SER A 408 14.91 -35.52 -6.49
CA SER A 408 14.09 -34.48 -5.85
C SER A 408 14.45 -34.24 -4.38
N GLN A 409 15.06 -35.22 -3.72
CA GLN A 409 15.55 -35.13 -2.34
C GLN A 409 16.89 -34.37 -2.22
N HIS A 410 17.73 -34.37 -3.27
CA HIS A 410 18.95 -33.55 -3.30
C HIS A 410 18.64 -32.07 -3.56
N VAL A 411 17.50 -31.76 -4.19
CA VAL A 411 17.09 -30.41 -4.58
C VAL A 411 16.55 -29.57 -3.43
N PHE A 412 15.93 -30.15 -2.39
CA PHE A 412 15.65 -29.36 -1.17
C PHE A 412 16.91 -29.14 -0.33
N HIS A 413 17.83 -30.10 -0.33
CA HIS A 413 19.01 -30.10 0.54
C HIS A 413 20.20 -29.27 0.02
N LEU A 414 20.46 -29.20 -1.30
CA LEU A 414 21.52 -28.34 -1.85
C LEU A 414 21.13 -26.86 -1.86
N THR A 415 19.84 -26.58 -2.02
CA THR A 415 19.33 -25.23 -2.34
C THR A 415 19.00 -24.43 -1.09
N ALA A 416 18.79 -25.11 0.06
CA ALA A 416 18.59 -24.48 1.36
C ALA A 416 19.89 -23.96 2.02
N VAL A 417 21.05 -24.55 1.69
CA VAL A 417 22.30 -24.36 2.45
C VAL A 417 23.14 -23.18 1.96
N GLU A 418 22.94 -22.69 0.73
CA GLU A 418 23.81 -21.66 0.14
C GLU A 418 23.05 -20.54 -0.63
N THR A 419 21.85 -20.17 -0.18
CA THR A 419 21.17 -18.99 -0.76
C THR A 419 21.85 -17.69 -0.30
N HIS A 420 22.29 -16.90 -1.28
CA HIS A 420 22.94 -15.61 -1.06
C HIS A 420 22.07 -14.69 -0.18
N ASN A 421 22.63 -14.14 0.90
CA ASN A 421 22.01 -13.18 1.83
C ASN A 421 20.74 -13.66 2.57
N GLU A 422 20.57 -14.97 2.81
CA GLU A 422 19.51 -15.50 3.70
C GLU A 422 18.05 -15.22 3.26
N MET A 423 17.83 -14.73 2.04
CA MET A 423 16.51 -14.30 1.55
C MET A 423 15.51 -15.44 1.33
N ALA A 424 15.98 -16.70 1.25
CA ALA A 424 15.12 -17.90 1.23
C ALA A 424 14.28 -18.06 2.51
N PHE A 425 14.57 -17.26 3.53
CA PHE A 425 13.81 -17.19 4.76
C PHE A 425 13.11 -15.84 4.94
N GLY A 426 12.99 -15.01 3.91
CA GLY A 426 12.22 -13.77 3.97
C GLY A 426 10.73 -14.05 4.11
N ASP A 427 10.00 -13.22 4.87
CA ASP A 427 8.57 -13.44 5.14
C ASP A 427 7.72 -13.52 3.87
N ILE A 428 8.03 -12.72 2.86
CA ILE A 428 7.31 -12.69 1.59
C ILE A 428 7.46 -14.00 0.83
N PHE A 429 8.69 -14.52 0.75
CA PHE A 429 8.98 -15.79 0.10
C PHE A 429 8.34 -16.95 0.88
N LEU A 430 8.52 -17.00 2.20
CA LEU A 430 7.95 -18.04 3.04
C LEU A 430 6.42 -18.06 2.96
N HIS A 431 5.76 -16.90 2.92
CA HIS A 431 4.32 -16.82 2.73
C HIS A 431 3.89 -17.32 1.35
N LEU A 432 4.62 -16.97 0.29
CA LEU A 432 4.36 -17.48 -1.06
C LEU A 432 4.52 -19.00 -1.12
N LEU A 433 5.62 -19.53 -0.58
CA LEU A 433 5.94 -20.96 -0.56
C LEU A 433 4.89 -21.74 0.24
N THR A 434 4.60 -21.31 1.47
CA THR A 434 3.61 -21.96 2.34
C THR A 434 2.22 -21.94 1.74
N GLY A 435 1.83 -20.83 1.09
CA GLY A 435 0.60 -20.76 0.30
C GLY A 435 0.57 -21.83 -0.80
N HIS A 436 1.61 -21.92 -1.63
CA HIS A 436 1.67 -22.94 -2.70
C HIS A 436 1.66 -24.37 -2.18
N LEU A 437 2.34 -24.64 -1.05
CA LEU A 437 2.33 -25.95 -0.41
C LEU A 437 0.90 -26.39 -0.01
N THR A 438 -0.01 -25.46 0.28
CA THR A 438 -1.42 -25.84 0.55
C THR A 438 -2.13 -26.47 -0.65
N LEU A 439 -1.71 -26.20 -1.89
CA LEU A 439 -2.25 -26.89 -3.09
C LEU A 439 -1.85 -28.35 -3.16
N LEU A 440 -0.72 -28.69 -2.54
CA LEU A 440 -0.20 -30.06 -2.44
C LEU A 440 -0.65 -30.74 -1.15
N SER A 441 -1.74 -30.28 -0.54
CA SER A 441 -2.25 -30.82 0.72
C SER A 441 -2.39 -32.35 0.75
N ASP A 442 -2.69 -32.99 -0.39
CA ASP A 442 -2.82 -34.44 -0.49
C ASP A 442 -1.47 -35.19 -0.43
N GLU A 443 -0.34 -34.55 -0.78
CA GLU A 443 1.01 -35.14 -0.74
C GLU A 443 1.57 -35.22 0.69
N PHE A 444 1.05 -34.38 1.61
CA PHE A 444 1.44 -34.38 3.04
C PHE A 444 1.02 -35.65 3.81
N GLY A 445 0.29 -36.57 3.17
CA GLY A 445 0.05 -37.90 3.72
C GLY A 445 1.25 -38.84 3.65
N THR A 446 2.30 -38.50 2.89
CA THR A 446 3.50 -39.33 2.70
C THR A 446 4.65 -38.88 3.60
N GLU A 447 5.42 -39.86 4.12
CA GLU A 447 6.56 -39.59 5.01
C GLU A 447 7.71 -38.91 4.26
N GLU A 448 7.95 -39.31 3.01
CA GLU A 448 9.00 -38.76 2.16
C GLU A 448 8.78 -37.27 1.86
N PHE A 449 7.54 -36.87 1.56
CA PHE A 449 7.22 -35.47 1.29
C PHE A 449 7.26 -34.62 2.57
N CYS A 450 6.74 -35.14 3.68
CA CYS A 450 6.83 -34.46 4.98
C CYS A 450 8.29 -34.23 5.39
N SER A 451 9.14 -35.25 5.28
CA SER A 451 10.56 -35.13 5.64
C SER A 451 11.31 -34.16 4.71
N ALA A 452 11.02 -34.14 3.41
CA ALA A 452 11.62 -33.18 2.49
C ALA A 452 11.27 -31.72 2.83
N VAL A 453 9.99 -31.44 3.12
CA VAL A 453 9.50 -30.08 3.38
C VAL A 453 9.85 -29.61 4.80
N PHE A 454 9.60 -30.44 5.81
CA PHE A 454 9.83 -30.08 7.20
C PHE A 454 11.29 -30.30 7.59
N ASP A 455 11.81 -31.52 7.58
CA ASP A 455 13.19 -31.79 8.04
C ASP A 455 14.24 -31.17 7.12
N GLY A 456 14.05 -31.27 5.80
CA GLY A 456 15.01 -30.83 4.79
C GLY A 456 15.08 -29.31 4.60
N PHE A 457 14.01 -28.58 4.91
CA PHE A 457 13.93 -27.13 4.65
C PHE A 457 13.50 -26.31 5.88
N LEU A 458 12.27 -26.46 6.35
CA LEU A 458 11.72 -25.59 7.39
C LEU A 458 12.41 -25.77 8.75
N LEU A 459 12.61 -27.02 9.19
CA LEU A 459 13.25 -27.38 10.45
C LEU A 459 14.78 -27.33 10.40
N ALA A 460 15.38 -27.29 9.20
CA ALA A 460 16.83 -27.09 9.09
C ALA A 460 17.25 -25.69 9.60
N SER A 461 16.35 -24.70 9.55
CA SER A 461 16.68 -23.30 9.86
C SER A 461 15.81 -22.63 10.93
N PHE A 462 14.72 -23.26 11.41
CA PHE A 462 13.78 -22.64 12.36
C PHE A 462 14.40 -22.23 13.71
N SER A 463 15.41 -22.95 14.20
CA SER A 463 16.01 -22.71 15.53
C SER A 463 16.77 -21.37 15.62
N SER A 464 17.18 -20.82 14.47
CA SER A 464 17.86 -19.52 14.36
C SER A 464 16.93 -18.40 13.86
N LYS A 465 15.73 -18.73 13.37
CA LYS A 465 14.85 -17.82 12.63
C LYS A 465 13.39 -17.95 13.05
N GLU A 466 12.96 -17.01 13.88
CA GLU A 466 11.61 -16.97 14.42
C GLU A 466 10.52 -16.87 13.35
N ASN A 467 10.80 -16.19 12.24
CA ASN A 467 9.84 -16.02 11.16
C ASN A 467 9.61 -17.31 10.35
N VAL A 468 10.60 -18.21 10.27
CA VAL A 468 10.44 -19.57 9.73
C VAL A 468 9.55 -20.40 10.64
N HIS A 469 9.77 -20.30 11.95
CA HIS A 469 8.93 -20.94 12.96
C HIS A 469 7.46 -20.50 12.84
N ARG A 470 7.22 -19.18 12.74
CA ARG A 470 5.89 -18.60 12.52
C ARG A 470 5.21 -19.15 11.26
N HIS A 471 5.91 -19.17 10.13
CA HIS A 471 5.37 -19.68 8.87
C HIS A 471 5.08 -21.18 8.90
N THR A 472 5.93 -21.96 9.57
CA THR A 472 5.72 -23.40 9.76
C THR A 472 4.47 -23.67 10.59
N LEU A 473 4.27 -22.94 11.69
CA LEU A 473 3.05 -23.06 12.50
C LEU A 473 1.80 -22.64 11.72
N ARG A 474 1.86 -21.57 10.93
CA ARG A 474 0.75 -21.15 10.05
C ARG A 474 0.39 -22.21 9.00
N LEU A 475 1.40 -22.85 8.39
CA LEU A 475 1.19 -23.95 7.45
C LEU A 475 0.48 -25.13 8.13
N LEU A 476 0.97 -25.54 9.30
CA LEU A 476 0.37 -26.64 10.08
C LEU A 476 -1.05 -26.32 10.55
N LEU A 477 -1.34 -25.09 10.95
CA LEU A 477 -2.71 -24.67 11.31
C LEU A 477 -3.73 -24.93 10.19
N HIS A 478 -3.29 -24.90 8.94
CA HIS A 478 -4.12 -25.19 7.76
C HIS A 478 -4.08 -26.67 7.37
N LEU A 479 -2.90 -27.31 7.42
CA LEU A 479 -2.68 -28.64 6.85
C LEU A 479 -2.67 -29.79 7.88
N HIS A 480 -2.77 -29.53 9.18
CA HIS A 480 -2.68 -30.56 10.23
C HIS A 480 -3.59 -31.78 10.01
N HIS A 481 -4.76 -31.61 9.40
CA HIS A 481 -5.71 -32.68 9.11
C HIS A 481 -5.29 -33.60 7.94
N LYS A 482 -4.30 -33.19 7.14
CA LYS A 482 -3.78 -33.92 5.97
C LYS A 482 -2.36 -34.45 6.19
N VAL A 483 -1.64 -33.92 7.18
CA VAL A 483 -0.29 -34.38 7.54
C VAL A 483 -0.37 -35.69 8.32
N LEU A 484 0.57 -36.60 8.07
CA LEU A 484 0.67 -37.89 8.77
C LEU A 484 0.60 -37.71 10.31
N PRO A 485 -0.34 -38.35 11.04
CA PRO A 485 -0.56 -38.08 12.47
C PRO A 485 0.66 -38.29 13.38
N SER A 486 1.45 -39.33 13.12
CA SER A 486 2.71 -39.60 13.85
C SER A 486 3.75 -38.50 13.63
N TYR A 487 3.74 -37.90 12.44
CA TYR A 487 4.63 -36.82 12.08
C TYR A 487 4.18 -35.49 12.72
N VAL A 488 2.87 -35.21 12.75
CA VAL A 488 2.31 -34.03 13.45
C VAL A 488 2.68 -34.03 14.94
N GLU A 489 2.63 -35.17 15.62
CA GLU A 489 3.01 -35.26 17.04
C GLU A 489 4.51 -34.99 17.26
N THR A 490 5.35 -35.42 16.31
CA THR A 490 6.80 -35.14 16.32
C THR A 490 7.08 -33.66 16.06
N LEU A 491 6.38 -33.06 15.10
CA LEU A 491 6.45 -31.63 14.79
C LEU A 491 5.99 -30.78 15.97
N LEU A 492 4.92 -31.16 16.65
CA LEU A 492 4.39 -30.40 17.80
C LEU A 492 5.43 -30.31 18.92
N LYS A 493 6.13 -31.40 19.24
CA LYS A 493 7.22 -31.39 20.23
C LYS A 493 8.42 -30.56 19.76
N THR A 494 8.75 -30.63 18.48
CA THR A 494 9.90 -29.94 17.90
C THR A 494 9.68 -28.42 17.79
N LEU A 495 8.44 -28.00 17.52
CA LEU A 495 8.04 -26.61 17.34
C LEU A 495 7.56 -25.95 18.64
N GLU A 496 7.78 -26.58 19.80
CA GLU A 496 7.43 -25.98 21.08
C GLU A 496 8.18 -24.64 21.27
N PRO A 497 7.46 -23.52 21.46
CA PRO A 497 8.06 -22.21 21.50
C PRO A 497 8.95 -22.03 22.74
N PRO A 498 10.24 -21.66 22.59
CA PRO A 498 11.10 -21.36 23.73
C PRO A 498 10.58 -20.13 24.49
N LYS A 499 10.94 -19.99 25.78
CA LYS A 499 10.44 -18.88 26.62
C LYS A 499 10.66 -17.48 26.03
N GLN A 500 11.74 -17.32 25.26
CA GLN A 500 12.17 -16.07 24.62
C GLN A 500 11.46 -15.76 23.28
N SER A 501 10.64 -16.67 22.75
CA SER A 501 9.87 -16.43 21.51
C SER A 501 8.79 -15.35 21.71
N SER A 502 8.42 -14.67 20.62
CA SER A 502 7.36 -13.68 20.58
C SER A 502 6.00 -14.25 20.98
N GLU A 503 5.12 -13.37 21.44
CA GLU A 503 3.74 -13.73 21.76
C GLU A 503 2.99 -14.30 20.56
N GLN A 504 3.29 -13.83 19.34
CA GLN A 504 2.66 -14.31 18.10
C GLN A 504 2.93 -15.80 17.85
N VAL A 505 4.18 -16.25 18.01
CA VAL A 505 4.55 -17.66 17.81
C VAL A 505 3.91 -18.55 18.88
N LYS A 506 3.90 -18.06 20.13
CA LYS A 506 3.23 -18.75 21.25
C LYS A 506 1.74 -18.90 21.00
N GLU A 507 1.07 -17.84 20.55
CA GLU A 507 -0.36 -17.86 20.23
C GLU A 507 -0.67 -18.84 19.10
N LEU A 508 0.10 -18.83 18.00
CA LEU A 508 -0.06 -19.79 16.89
C LEU A 508 0.12 -21.24 17.35
N TYR A 509 1.09 -21.51 18.22
CA TYR A 509 1.31 -22.84 18.78
C TYR A 509 0.15 -23.30 19.68
N THR A 510 -0.37 -22.40 20.52
CA THR A 510 -1.56 -22.66 21.34
C THR A 510 -2.77 -22.96 20.47
N GLN A 511 -3.04 -22.15 19.45
CA GLN A 511 -4.13 -22.37 18.49
C GLN A 511 -4.01 -23.72 17.77
N LEU A 512 -2.78 -24.13 17.40
CA LEU A 512 -2.55 -25.42 16.75
C LEU A 512 -2.84 -26.58 17.70
N THR A 513 -2.41 -26.46 18.96
CA THR A 513 -2.64 -27.47 20.00
C THR A 513 -4.14 -27.62 20.29
N GLU A 514 -4.86 -26.51 20.45
CA GLU A 514 -6.31 -26.52 20.65
C GLU A 514 -7.06 -27.17 19.48
N LYS A 515 -6.65 -26.88 18.23
CA LYS A 515 -7.24 -27.52 17.04
C LYS A 515 -7.01 -29.03 17.00
N LEU A 516 -5.79 -29.48 17.33
CA LEU A 516 -5.46 -30.91 17.38
C LEU A 516 -6.23 -31.64 18.49
N GLU A 517 -6.41 -31.00 19.66
CA GLU A 517 -7.22 -31.55 20.75
C GLU A 517 -8.71 -31.62 20.39
N ALA A 518 -9.23 -30.61 19.70
CA ALA A 518 -10.61 -30.61 19.21
C ALA A 518 -10.86 -31.73 18.20
N GLN A 519 -9.89 -32.00 17.32
CA GLN A 519 -9.96 -33.10 16.35
C GLN A 519 -9.92 -34.47 17.03
N LYS A 520 -9.15 -34.63 18.12
CA LYS A 520 -9.13 -35.87 18.94
C LYS A 520 -10.44 -36.11 19.71
N LYS A 521 -11.23 -35.05 19.99
CA LYS A 521 -12.52 -35.13 20.72
C LYS A 521 -13.74 -35.38 19.83
N SER A 522 -13.62 -35.28 18.51
CA SER A 522 -14.71 -35.56 17.57
C SER A 522 -14.66 -37.04 17.14
N PRO A 523 -15.64 -37.90 17.50
CA PRO A 523 -15.65 -39.27 17.00
C PRO A 523 -16.03 -39.28 15.52
N ALA A 524 -15.33 -40.09 14.73
CA ALA A 524 -15.80 -40.46 13.40
C ALA A 524 -17.20 -41.08 13.51
N GLN A 525 -18.23 -40.40 13.01
CA GLN A 525 -19.46 -41.10 12.64
C GLN A 525 -19.13 -41.93 11.40
N PRO A 526 -19.45 -43.24 11.38
CA PRO A 526 -19.42 -44.01 10.15
C PRO A 526 -20.39 -43.38 9.15
N ASP A 527 -19.99 -43.26 7.90
CA ASP A 527 -20.88 -42.94 6.77
C ASP A 527 -22.06 -43.91 6.75
N GLU A 528 -23.18 -43.52 7.34
CA GLU A 528 -24.48 -44.12 7.04
C GLU A 528 -25.04 -43.36 5.85
N ALA A 529 -25.06 -44.02 4.69
CA ALA A 529 -25.58 -43.47 3.45
C ALA A 529 -26.97 -42.84 3.67
N PRO A 530 -27.25 -41.62 3.18
CA PRO A 530 -28.55 -41.02 3.36
C PRO A 530 -29.59 -41.85 2.61
N SER A 531 -30.52 -42.46 3.35
CA SER A 531 -31.73 -43.01 2.77
C SER A 531 -32.56 -41.86 2.22
N LEU A 532 -32.77 -41.87 0.90
CA LEU A 532 -33.72 -41.00 0.21
C LEU A 532 -35.14 -41.42 0.63
N ASP A 533 -35.67 -40.83 1.70
CA ASP A 533 -37.11 -40.83 1.96
C ASP A 533 -37.76 -39.74 1.10
N LEU A 534 -38.05 -40.11 -0.16
CA LEU A 534 -38.92 -39.34 -1.04
C LEU A 534 -40.35 -39.45 -0.50
N GLY A 535 -40.75 -38.46 0.29
CA GLY A 535 -42.12 -38.25 0.74
C GLY A 535 -43.09 -38.08 -0.44
N LEU A 536 -43.54 -39.20 -1.00
CA LEU A 536 -44.64 -39.26 -1.95
C LEU A 536 -45.95 -39.34 -1.17
N HIS A 537 -46.66 -38.20 -1.07
CA HIS A 537 -48.08 -38.22 -0.73
C HIS A 537 -48.86 -38.87 -1.89
N PRO A 538 -49.70 -39.89 -1.63
CA PRO A 538 -50.46 -40.55 -2.67
C PRO A 538 -51.67 -39.68 -3.06
N VAL A 539 -51.66 -39.15 -4.29
CA VAL A 539 -52.89 -38.68 -4.93
C VAL A 539 -53.41 -39.80 -5.81
N THR A 540 -54.51 -40.39 -5.36
CA THR A 540 -55.30 -41.40 -6.07
C THR A 540 -55.97 -40.78 -7.30
N VAL A 541 -55.77 -41.38 -8.48
CA VAL A 541 -56.64 -41.16 -9.65
C VAL A 541 -57.01 -42.52 -10.24
N PRO A 542 -58.30 -42.81 -10.49
CA PRO A 542 -58.74 -44.11 -10.95
C PRO A 542 -58.57 -44.31 -12.47
N THR A 543 -58.37 -45.59 -12.78
CA THR A 543 -58.29 -46.32 -14.05
C THR A 543 -59.21 -45.86 -15.20
N THR A 544 -58.68 -45.88 -16.42
CA THR A 544 -59.21 -46.70 -17.53
C THR A 544 -58.14 -46.96 -18.59
N ALA A 545 -58.08 -48.19 -19.06
CA ALA A 545 -57.23 -48.65 -20.16
C ALA A 545 -57.99 -48.60 -21.48
N SER A 546 -57.33 -48.17 -22.56
CA SER A 546 -57.49 -48.75 -23.91
C SER A 546 -56.42 -48.19 -24.87
N THR A 547 -55.54 -49.07 -25.33
CA THR A 547 -54.81 -49.00 -26.62
C THR A 547 -55.76 -49.30 -27.79
N PRO A 548 -55.34 -49.25 -29.08
CA PRO A 548 -54.11 -48.74 -29.71
C PRO A 548 -54.39 -47.86 -30.97
N THR A 549 -53.33 -47.31 -31.58
CA THR A 549 -52.96 -47.38 -33.03
C THR A 549 -52.31 -46.09 -33.58
N THR A 550 -51.10 -46.28 -34.14
CA THR A 550 -50.38 -45.45 -35.13
C THR A 550 -51.19 -45.32 -36.44
N PRO A 551 -50.89 -44.45 -37.44
CA PRO A 551 -49.55 -43.98 -37.86
C PRO A 551 -49.45 -42.51 -38.36
N LEU A 552 -48.21 -42.16 -38.76
CA LEU A 552 -47.69 -40.98 -39.48
C LEU A 552 -47.38 -39.73 -38.65
#